data_AF-A0A537GEL9-F1
#
_entry.id   AF-A0A537GEL9-F1
#
_cell.length_a   1.000
_cell.length_b   1.000
_cell.length_c   1.000
_cell.angle_alpha   90.00
_cell.angle_beta   90.00
_cell.angle_gamma   90.00
#
_symmetry.space_group_name_H-M   'P 1'
#
loop_
_entity.id
_entity.type
_entity.pdbx_description
1 polymer ?
#
loop_
_entity_poly.entity_id
_entity_poly.type
_entity_poly.pdbx_seq_one_letter_code
_entity_poly.pdbx_strand_id
1 'polypeptide(L)' 'VARAFRAKLADESHRARLRVEAGRLRAALRRLAGVSATKRGFALVPRRAREVVVLAPPIEGEHAAVLAFLADGESWSSSA' A
#
# COMPACT_ATOMS: atom_id res chain seq x y z
N VAL A 1 0.10 6.08 -14.69
CA VAL A 1 -0.75 7.23 -14.27
C VAL A 1 -2.22 6.92 -14.49
N ALA A 2 -2.71 6.78 -15.73
CA ALA A 2 -4.13 6.49 -16.05
C ALA A 2 -4.76 5.39 -15.16
N ARG A 3 -4.14 4.20 -15.10
CA ARG A 3 -4.58 3.07 -14.24
C ARG A 3 -4.73 3.43 -12.75
N ALA A 4 -3.89 4.32 -12.21
CA ALA A 4 -3.95 4.70 -10.79
C ALA A 4 -5.14 5.61 -10.46
N PHE A 5 -5.68 6.33 -11.44
CA PHE A 5 -6.85 7.20 -11.30
C PHE A 5 -8.10 6.67 -12.03
N ARG A 6 -8.04 5.43 -12.55
CA ARG A 6 -9.08 4.80 -13.40
C ARG A 6 -9.52 5.66 -14.60
N ALA A 7 -8.64 6.55 -15.08
CA ALA A 7 -8.93 7.49 -16.16
C ALA A 7 -8.68 6.86 -17.54
N LYS A 8 -9.50 7.22 -18.56
CA LYS A 8 -9.30 6.79 -19.96
C LYS A 8 -7.98 7.26 -20.55
N LEU A 9 -7.57 8.49 -20.25
CA LEU A 9 -6.30 9.10 -20.63
C LEU A 9 -5.72 9.86 -19.43
N ALA A 10 -4.40 9.98 -19.33
CA ALA A 10 -3.74 10.72 -18.26
C ALA A 10 -3.05 11.99 -18.78
N ASP A 11 -3.48 13.14 -18.28
CA ASP A 11 -2.89 14.46 -18.52
C ASP A 11 -1.79 14.82 -17.48
N GLU A 12 -1.32 16.07 -17.49
CA GLU A 12 -0.36 16.57 -16.50
C GLU A 12 -0.97 16.76 -15.11
N SER A 13 -2.26 17.11 -14.98
CA SER A 13 -2.93 17.23 -13.68
C SER A 13 -2.94 15.89 -12.94
N HIS A 14 -3.19 14.78 -13.65
CA HIS A 14 -3.05 13.43 -13.10
C HIS A 14 -1.59 13.10 -12.72
N ARG A 15 -0.60 13.54 -13.51
CA ARG A 15 0.83 13.37 -13.16
C ARG A 15 1.22 14.18 -11.92
N ALA A 16 0.79 15.43 -11.82
CA ALA A 16 0.99 16.29 -10.67
C ALA A 16 0.34 15.68 -9.42
N ARG A 17 -0.91 15.22 -9.52
CA ARG A 17 -1.60 14.54 -8.41
C ARG A 17 -0.86 13.28 -7.95
N LEU A 18 -0.36 12.46 -8.89
CA LEU A 18 0.42 11.26 -8.53
C LEU A 18 1.71 11.62 -7.77
N ARG A 19 2.39 12.70 -8.15
CA ARG A 19 3.59 13.18 -7.43
C ARG A 19 3.25 13.63 -6.01
N VAL A 20 2.13 14.33 -5.81
CA VAL A 20 1.64 14.75 -4.48
C VAL A 20 1.31 13.54 -3.60
N GLU A 21 0.51 12.59 -4.07
CA GLU A 21 0.15 11.42 -3.25
C GLU A 21 1.35 10.52 -2.97
N ALA A 22 2.26 10.35 -3.93
CA ALA A 22 3.52 9.64 -3.69
C ALA A 22 4.44 10.39 -2.71
N GLY A 23 4.34 11.72 -2.60
CA GLY A 23 4.99 12.51 -1.56
C GLY A 23 4.40 12.24 -0.18
N ARG A 24 3.07 12.30 -0.05
CA ARG A 24 2.34 11.98 1.20
C ARG A 24 2.61 10.56 1.68
N LEU A 25 2.57 9.58 0.78
CA LEU A 25 2.87 8.17 1.08
C LEU A 25 4.29 8.00 1.66
N ARG A 26 5.29 8.66 1.07
CA ARG A 26 6.67 8.65 1.60
C ARG A 26 6.78 9.30 2.98
N ALA A 27 6.04 10.38 3.23
CA ALA A 27 6.02 11.03 4.53
C ALA A 27 5.40 10.13 5.61
N ALA A 28 4.25 9.51 5.32
CA ALA A 28 3.57 8.57 6.21
C ALA A 28 4.42 7.34 6.53
N LEU A 29 5.03 6.71 5.51
CA LEU A 29 5.84 5.51 5.68
C LEU A 29 7.25 5.77 6.21
N ARG A 30 7.69 7.03 6.35
CA ARG A 30 9.10 7.44 6.55
C ARG A 30 9.87 6.64 7.61
N ARG A 31 9.23 6.24 8.72
CA ARG A 31 9.87 5.48 9.82
C ARG A 31 9.90 3.96 9.57
N LEU A 32 9.00 3.43 8.73
CA LEU A 32 8.83 2.00 8.45
C LEU A 32 9.58 1.58 7.17
N ALA A 33 9.41 2.34 6.09
CA ALA A 33 9.93 2.02 4.76
C ALA A 33 10.21 3.27 3.90
N GLY A 34 11.09 3.13 2.92
CA GLY A 34 11.19 4.04 1.77
C GLY A 34 10.26 3.62 0.63
N VAL A 35 9.92 4.56 -0.26
CA VAL A 35 9.20 4.27 -1.52
C VAL A 35 9.96 4.90 -2.69
N SER A 36 10.61 4.06 -3.50
CA SER A 36 11.48 4.48 -4.60
C SER A 36 10.80 4.25 -5.95
N ALA A 37 10.92 5.20 -6.87
CA ALA A 37 10.42 5.03 -8.24
C ALA A 37 11.33 4.09 -9.04
N THR A 38 10.74 3.30 -9.95
CA THR A 38 11.45 2.40 -10.87
C THR A 38 10.88 2.54 -12.27
N LYS A 39 11.57 1.99 -13.28
CA LYS A 39 11.07 1.95 -14.68
C LYS A 39 9.71 1.24 -14.81
N ARG A 40 9.31 0.39 -13.86
CA ARG A 40 8.08 -0.42 -13.89
C ARG A 40 7.02 -0.03 -12.83
N GLY A 41 7.29 0.95 -11.97
CA GLY A 41 6.38 1.32 -10.88
C GLY A 41 7.13 1.88 -9.67
N PHE A 42 6.81 1.38 -8.48
CA PHE A 42 7.46 1.78 -7.22
C PHE A 42 7.90 0.55 -6.43
N ALA A 43 9.03 0.67 -5.72
CA ALA A 43 9.53 -0.33 -4.78
C ALA A 43 9.34 0.16 -3.35
N LEU A 44 8.76 -0.69 -2.49
CA LEU A 44 8.72 -0.49 -1.05
C LEU A 44 10.03 -1.06 -0.46
N VAL A 45 10.73 -0.27 0.37
CA VAL A 45 12.04 -0.63 0.91
C VAL A 45 11.98 -0.56 2.45
N PRO A 46 11.71 -1.68 3.15
CA PRO A 46 11.64 -1.69 4.61
C PRO A 46 12.96 -1.28 5.24
N ARG A 47 12.89 -0.61 6.40
CA ARG A 47 14.10 -0.20 7.14
C ARG A 47 14.63 -1.24 8.12
N ARG A 48 13.76 -2.13 8.60
CA ARG A 48 14.04 -3.09 9.69
C ARG A 48 13.39 -4.46 9.53
N ALA A 49 12.38 -4.60 8.67
CA ALA A 49 11.72 -5.88 8.43
C ALA A 49 12.60 -6.76 7.53
N ARG A 50 12.65 -8.07 7.81
CA ARG A 50 13.30 -9.06 6.94
C ARG A 50 12.43 -9.48 5.75
N GLU A 51 11.13 -9.26 5.84
CA GLU A 51 10.13 -9.69 4.87
C GLU A 51 9.01 -8.65 4.74
N VAL A 52 8.32 -8.63 3.60
CA VAL A 52 7.14 -7.81 3.33
C VAL A 52 6.03 -8.72 2.83
N VAL A 53 4.93 -8.78 3.59
CA VAL A 53 3.70 -9.43 3.16
C VAL A 53 2.73 -8.39 2.60
N VAL A 54 2.00 -8.74 1.53
CA VAL A 54 0.91 -7.94 0.97
C VAL A 54 -0.39 -8.64 1.31
N LEU A 55 -1.18 -8.03 2.19
CA LEU A 55 -2.51 -8.52 2.52
C LEU A 55 -3.51 -7.99 1.47
N ALA A 56 -4.12 -8.88 0.69
CA ALA A 56 -5.24 -8.54 -0.17
C ALA A 56 -6.52 -8.43 0.67
N PRO A 57 -7.49 -7.54 0.36
CA PRO A 57 -8.75 -7.45 1.09
C PRO A 57 -9.61 -8.72 0.87
N PRO A 58 -9.94 -9.50 1.90
CA PRO A 58 -10.69 -10.75 1.70
C PRO A 58 -12.22 -10.59 1.66
N ILE A 59 -12.76 -9.40 1.96
CA ILE A 59 -14.20 -9.07 1.95
C ILE A 59 -14.36 -7.64 1.39
N GLU A 60 -15.44 -7.37 0.65
CA GLU A 60 -15.80 -6.01 0.25
C GLU A 60 -16.28 -5.20 1.47
N GLY A 61 -15.36 -4.42 2.02
CA GLY A 61 -15.52 -3.56 3.19
C GLY A 61 -14.13 -3.01 3.55
N GLU A 62 -14.02 -1.76 3.98
CA GLU A 62 -12.82 -0.94 3.72
C GLU A 62 -11.48 -1.59 4.16
N HIS A 63 -11.46 -2.37 5.25
CA HIS A 63 -10.29 -3.14 5.71
C HIS A 63 -10.59 -4.57 6.25
N ALA A 64 -11.75 -5.14 5.93
CA ALA A 64 -12.46 -6.14 6.76
C ALA A 64 -11.74 -7.44 7.16
N ALA A 65 -10.80 -7.98 6.39
CA ALA A 65 -10.08 -9.21 6.78
C ALA A 65 -8.54 -9.16 6.74
N VAL A 66 -7.97 -7.95 6.56
CA VAL A 66 -6.73 -7.58 7.29
C VAL A 66 -7.01 -7.58 8.79
N LEU A 67 -8.21 -7.13 9.18
CA LEU A 67 -8.71 -7.14 10.54
C LEU A 67 -8.96 -8.57 11.08
N ALA A 68 -9.33 -9.54 10.23
CA ALA A 68 -9.55 -10.94 10.62
C ALA A 68 -8.23 -11.70 10.84
N PHE A 69 -7.22 -11.49 9.99
CA PHE A 69 -5.88 -12.04 10.23
C PHE A 69 -5.17 -11.40 11.44
N LEU A 70 -5.66 -10.25 11.92
CA LEU A 70 -5.31 -9.64 13.20
C LEU A 70 -6.31 -9.95 14.33
N ALA A 71 -7.44 -10.63 14.07
CA ALA A 71 -8.43 -10.96 15.09
C ALA A 71 -7.95 -12.14 15.95
N ASP A 72 -7.37 -13.14 15.31
CA ASP A 72 -6.97 -14.39 15.96
C ASP A 72 -5.52 -14.35 16.50
N GLY A 73 -4.70 -13.39 16.07
CA GLY A 73 -3.43 -13.04 16.71
C GLY A 73 -2.37 -14.13 16.83
N GLU A 74 -2.59 -15.33 16.26
CA GLU A 74 -1.81 -16.54 16.50
C GLU A 74 -0.29 -16.32 16.44
N SER A 75 0.44 -16.43 17.56
CA SER A 75 -0.01 -16.87 18.92
C SER A 75 -0.78 -15.80 19.74
N TRP A 76 -2.02 -16.00 20.20
CA TRP A 76 -2.87 -17.21 20.10
C TRP A 76 -4.39 -16.94 20.19
N SER A 77 -5.15 -17.49 19.23
CA SER A 77 -6.50 -18.08 19.37
C SER A 77 -7.00 -18.63 18.01
N SER A 78 -7.30 -19.93 17.93
CA SER A 78 -7.65 -20.63 16.68
C SER A 78 -9.17 -20.78 16.44
N SER A 79 -9.93 -19.69 16.24
CA SER A 79 -11.38 -19.79 16.04
C SER A 79 -12.06 -18.53 15.47
N ALA A 80 -12.05 -18.42 14.14
CA ALA A 80 -12.86 -17.49 13.34
C ALA A 80 -13.40 -18.18 12.07
#